data_AF-A0A3A4PXJ7-F1
#
_entry.id   AF-A0A3A4PXJ7-F1
#
_cell.length_a   1.000
_cell.length_b   1.000
_cell.length_c   1.000
_cell.angle_alpha   90.00
_cell.angle_beta   90.00
_cell.angle_gamma   90.00
#
_symmetry.space_group_name_H-M   'P 1'
#
loop_
_entity.id
_entity.type
_entity.pdbx_description
1 polymer ?
#
loop_
_entity_poly.entity_id
_entity_poly.type
_entity_poly.pdbx_seq_one_letter_code
_entity_poly.pdbx_strand_id
1 'polypeptide(L)'
;MKRFSYRLREYPFDARHLKMNEIIHIKPHHFIDIVAAVGSGKISFEPHPYGHAQHTIAATIIGNLDLLLEIECGADDICQPCIHNIDGVCDDTIDTSYRPTAPSSKREWNLLIDLRWCERLQLKQGDRLTAREFLERLKSAERYIHDIYREVQGERTRHRSTHLQAGIKTLLPPPPFGSSLQSGFSP
;
A
#
# COMPACT_ATOMS: atom_id res chain seq x y z
N MET A 1 -44.17 2.66 -23.18
CA MET A 1 -42.71 2.42 -23.17
C MET A 1 -42.20 2.56 -21.74
N LYS A 2 -41.53 1.52 -21.24
CA LYS A 2 -41.24 1.29 -19.80
C LYS A 2 -40.13 2.21 -19.29
N ARG A 3 -40.43 2.99 -18.24
CA ARG A 3 -39.45 3.70 -17.41
C ARG A 3 -38.67 2.67 -16.58
N PHE A 4 -37.38 2.51 -16.86
CA PHE A 4 -36.48 1.76 -15.98
C PHE A 4 -36.09 2.64 -14.79
N SER A 5 -36.72 2.37 -13.64
CA SER A 5 -36.30 2.89 -12.34
C SER A 5 -35.15 1.98 -11.86
N TYR A 6 -33.92 2.50 -11.88
CA TYR A 6 -32.81 1.86 -11.21
C TYR A 6 -32.93 2.14 -9.71
N ARG A 7 -33.38 1.12 -8.97
CA ARG A 7 -33.31 1.10 -7.51
C ARG A 7 -31.84 0.89 -7.14
N LEU A 8 -31.20 1.93 -6.60
CA LEU A 8 -29.91 1.83 -5.93
C LEU A 8 -30.07 0.78 -4.81
N ARG A 9 -29.33 -0.33 -4.90
CA ARG A 9 -29.20 -1.24 -3.75
C ARG A 9 -28.23 -0.57 -2.80
N GLU A 10 -28.78 0.00 -1.73
CA GLU A 10 -28.03 0.33 -0.54
C GLU A 10 -27.47 -0.98 0.04
N TYR A 11 -26.20 -1.25 -0.22
CA TYR A 11 -25.46 -2.21 0.58
C TYR A 11 -25.18 -1.53 1.92
N PRO A 12 -25.65 -2.07 3.05
CA PRO A 12 -25.26 -1.55 4.35
C PRO A 12 -23.78 -1.89 4.54
N PHE A 13 -22.91 -0.90 4.35
CA PHE A 13 -21.58 -0.92 4.94
C PHE A 13 -21.79 -0.92 6.46
N ASP A 14 -21.74 -2.10 7.06
CA ASP A 14 -21.77 -2.23 8.51
C ASP A 14 -20.41 -1.81 9.06
N ALA A 15 -20.25 -0.50 9.26
CA ALA A 15 -19.08 0.13 9.87
C ALA A 15 -18.81 -0.33 11.32
N ARG A 16 -19.61 -1.25 11.88
CA ARG A 16 -19.58 -1.66 13.29
C ARG A 16 -18.59 -2.78 13.61
N HIS A 17 -17.67 -3.14 12.71
CA HIS A 17 -16.64 -4.16 13.02
C HIS A 17 -15.19 -3.70 12.97
N LEU A 18 -14.88 -2.48 12.52
CA LEU A 18 -13.50 -1.96 12.59
C LEU A 18 -13.30 -1.29 13.95
N LYS A 19 -12.89 -2.08 14.95
CA LYS A 19 -12.42 -1.53 16.22
C LYS A 19 -11.19 -0.65 15.94
N MET A 20 -11.15 0.54 16.53
CA MET A 20 -10.05 1.52 16.51
C MET A 20 -8.68 1.01 17.06
N ASN A 21 -8.53 -0.31 17.24
CA ASN A 21 -7.35 -0.98 17.81
C ASN A 21 -6.76 -2.08 16.90
N GLU A 22 -7.25 -2.26 15.67
CA GLU A 22 -6.69 -3.30 14.80
C GLU A 22 -5.40 -2.86 14.13
N ILE A 23 -4.34 -3.62 14.39
CA ILE A 23 -3.09 -3.58 13.66
C ILE A 23 -3.39 -4.17 12.28
N ILE A 24 -3.00 -3.47 11.21
CA ILE A 24 -3.05 -4.04 9.86
C ILE A 24 -1.73 -4.73 9.58
N HIS A 25 -1.78 -6.03 9.29
CA HIS A 25 -0.67 -6.77 8.75
C HIS A 25 -0.56 -6.40 7.28
N ILE A 26 0.61 -5.91 6.87
CA ILE A 26 0.80 -5.44 5.50
C ILE A 26 2.16 -5.83 4.95
N LYS A 27 2.14 -6.29 3.70
CA LYS A 27 3.35 -6.43 2.91
C LYS A 27 3.96 -5.07 2.62
N PRO A 28 5.29 -4.91 2.76
CA PRO A 28 5.96 -3.67 2.40
C PRO A 28 5.59 -3.18 1.00
N HIS A 29 5.58 -4.08 0.01
CA HIS A 29 5.25 -3.67 -1.36
C HIS A 29 3.78 -3.28 -1.56
N HIS A 30 2.84 -3.88 -0.80
CA HIS A 30 1.42 -3.51 -0.88
C HIS A 30 1.18 -2.11 -0.34
N PHE A 31 1.83 -1.74 0.78
CA PHE A 31 1.78 -0.36 1.27
C PHE A 31 2.29 0.60 0.18
N ILE A 32 3.40 0.26 -0.46
CA ILE A 32 4.00 1.06 -1.53
C ILE A 32 3.12 1.12 -2.78
N ASP A 33 2.40 0.04 -3.13
CA ASP A 33 1.39 0.02 -4.20
C ASP A 33 0.24 0.98 -3.90
N ILE A 34 -0.23 1.04 -2.64
CA ILE A 34 -1.27 1.99 -2.21
C ILE A 34 -0.77 3.43 -2.38
N VAL A 35 0.44 3.73 -1.90
CA VAL A 35 1.03 5.07 -2.01
C VAL A 35 1.21 5.46 -3.48
N ALA A 36 1.74 4.57 -4.32
CA ALA A 36 1.89 4.84 -5.75
C ALA A 36 0.54 5.03 -6.45
N ALA A 37 -0.50 4.27 -6.08
CA ALA A 37 -1.84 4.47 -6.61
C ALA A 37 -2.40 5.86 -6.27
N VAL A 38 -2.22 6.31 -5.02
CA VAL A 38 -2.60 7.69 -4.62
C VAL A 38 -1.87 8.72 -5.49
N GLY A 39 -0.57 8.55 -5.72
CA GLY A 39 0.20 9.46 -6.55
C GLY A 39 -0.11 9.42 -8.04
N SER A 40 -0.75 8.35 -8.54
CA SER A 40 -1.34 8.33 -9.88
C SER A 40 -2.76 8.92 -9.94
N GLY A 41 -3.23 9.53 -8.84
CA GLY A 41 -4.57 10.11 -8.73
C GLY A 41 -5.68 9.13 -8.32
N LYS A 42 -5.34 7.88 -7.97
CA LYS A 42 -6.31 6.87 -7.53
C LYS A 42 -6.51 6.96 -6.02
N ILE A 43 -7.59 7.63 -5.63
CA ILE A 43 -7.99 7.78 -4.21
C ILE A 43 -9.14 6.83 -3.80
N SER A 44 -9.79 6.18 -4.77
CA SER A 44 -10.78 5.13 -4.54
C SER A 44 -10.34 3.80 -5.14
N PHE A 45 -10.68 2.72 -4.46
CA PHE A 45 -10.34 1.36 -4.83
C PHE A 45 -11.62 0.54 -4.85
N GLU A 46 -11.85 -0.19 -5.94
CA GLU A 46 -13.01 -1.05 -6.10
C GLU A 46 -12.65 -2.51 -5.73
N PRO A 47 -13.63 -3.31 -5.27
CA PRO A 47 -13.44 -4.74 -5.10
C PRO A 47 -12.93 -5.41 -6.38
N HIS A 48 -11.95 -6.31 -6.24
CA HIS A 48 -11.43 -7.09 -7.35
C HIS A 48 -12.13 -8.46 -7.42
N PRO A 49 -12.34 -9.06 -8.62
CA PRO A 49 -12.91 -10.40 -8.75
C PRO A 49 -12.19 -11.50 -7.95
N TYR A 50 -10.89 -11.30 -7.66
CA TYR A 50 -10.10 -12.23 -6.83
C TYR A 50 -10.39 -12.12 -5.34
N GLY A 51 -11.20 -11.16 -4.88
CA GLY A 51 -11.60 -11.04 -3.47
C GLY A 51 -10.58 -10.39 -2.54
N HIS A 52 -9.37 -10.06 -3.00
CA HIS A 52 -8.36 -9.40 -2.15
C HIS A 52 -8.85 -8.04 -1.60
N ALA A 53 -8.51 -7.75 -0.35
CA ALA A 53 -9.04 -6.62 0.42
C ALA A 53 -8.30 -5.29 0.20
N GLN A 54 -7.57 -5.11 -0.91
CA GLN A 54 -6.86 -3.87 -1.21
C GLN A 54 -7.77 -2.64 -1.08
N HIS A 55 -9.03 -2.75 -1.47
CA HIS A 55 -9.97 -1.65 -1.46
C HIS A 55 -10.32 -1.13 -0.07
N THR A 56 -10.63 -2.02 0.87
CA THR A 56 -10.91 -1.66 2.26
C THR A 56 -9.63 -1.27 3.00
N ILE A 57 -8.55 -2.02 2.84
CA ILE A 57 -7.27 -1.76 3.52
C ILE A 57 -6.68 -0.42 3.08
N ALA A 58 -6.68 -0.11 1.77
CA ALA A 58 -6.22 1.18 1.28
C ALA A 58 -7.07 2.34 1.82
N ALA A 59 -8.40 2.21 1.82
CA ALA A 59 -9.28 3.23 2.37
C ALA A 59 -9.03 3.48 3.87
N THR A 60 -8.81 2.42 4.65
CA THR A 60 -8.49 2.51 6.08
C THR A 60 -7.15 3.22 6.32
N ILE A 61 -6.09 2.83 5.60
CA ILE A 61 -4.76 3.43 5.73
C ILE A 61 -4.78 4.91 5.31
N ILE A 62 -5.39 5.23 4.17
CA ILE A 62 -5.46 6.61 3.67
C ILE A 62 -6.30 7.49 4.62
N GLY A 63 -7.36 6.94 5.20
CA GLY A 63 -8.22 7.63 6.16
C GLY A 63 -7.57 7.88 7.52
N ASN A 64 -6.56 7.08 7.91
CA ASN A 64 -5.85 7.24 9.17
C ASN A 64 -4.38 6.81 9.05
N LEU A 65 -3.49 7.77 8.79
CA LEU A 65 -2.05 7.51 8.69
C LEU A 65 -1.37 7.22 10.04
N ASP A 66 -2.05 7.47 11.16
CA ASP A 66 -1.53 7.15 12.50
C ASP A 66 -1.95 5.74 12.95
N LEU A 67 -2.63 4.98 12.07
CA LEU A 67 -2.91 3.56 12.26
C LEU A 67 -1.61 2.75 12.33
N LEU A 68 -1.57 1.79 13.25
CA LEU A 68 -0.45 0.88 13.42
C LEU A 68 -0.45 -0.22 12.34
N LEU A 69 0.68 -0.36 11.66
CA LEU A 69 0.96 -1.43 10.71
C LEU A 69 1.93 -2.43 11.36
N GLU A 70 1.79 -3.71 11.02
CA GLU A 70 2.78 -4.75 11.30
C GLU A 70 3.28 -5.34 9.98
N ILE A 71 4.60 -5.45 9.82
CA ILE A 71 5.22 -5.94 8.60
C ILE A 71 4.99 -7.44 8.44
N GLU A 72 4.34 -7.83 7.34
CA GLU A 72 4.01 -9.22 6.99
C GLU A 72 4.56 -9.58 5.61
N CYS A 73 5.54 -10.49 5.54
CA CYS A 73 6.17 -10.97 4.29
C CYS A 73 5.47 -12.20 3.69
N GLY A 74 4.55 -12.83 4.40
CA GLY A 74 3.62 -13.89 3.99
C GLY A 74 2.27 -13.34 3.51
N ALA A 75 1.15 -14.00 3.81
CA ALA A 75 -0.18 -13.52 3.41
C ALA A 75 -0.68 -12.43 4.37
N ASP A 76 -0.70 -11.18 3.90
CA ASP A 76 -1.17 -10.03 4.69
C ASP A 76 -2.69 -9.82 4.59
N ASP A 77 -3.22 -8.82 5.29
CA ASP A 77 -4.67 -8.59 5.37
C ASP A 77 -5.33 -8.28 4.01
N ILE A 78 -4.54 -7.80 3.03
CA ILE A 78 -4.99 -7.65 1.64
C ILE A 78 -5.15 -9.01 0.98
N CYS A 79 -4.16 -9.90 1.17
CA CYS A 79 -4.12 -11.22 0.57
C CYS A 79 -5.06 -12.24 1.22
N GLN A 80 -5.35 -12.14 2.52
CA GLN A 80 -6.10 -13.16 3.26
C GLN A 80 -7.41 -13.62 2.57
N PRO A 81 -8.31 -12.72 2.10
CA PRO A 81 -9.55 -13.12 1.45
C PRO A 81 -9.41 -13.43 -0.05
N CYS A 82 -8.20 -13.42 -0.61
CA CYS A 82 -7.97 -13.67 -2.02
C CYS A 82 -8.26 -15.13 -2.39
N ILE A 83 -8.91 -15.37 -3.53
CA ILE A 83 -9.14 -16.73 -4.06
C ILE A 83 -7.86 -17.52 -4.32
N HIS A 84 -6.75 -16.80 -4.56
CA HIS A 84 -5.42 -17.38 -4.79
C HIS A 84 -4.65 -17.64 -3.50
N ASN A 85 -5.20 -17.26 -2.34
CA ASN A 85 -4.60 -17.56 -1.04
C ASN A 85 -5.05 -18.96 -0.59
N ILE A 86 -4.19 -19.96 -0.83
CA ILE A 86 -4.42 -21.35 -0.43
C ILE A 86 -3.60 -21.60 0.84
N ASP A 87 -4.27 -21.63 1.99
CA ASP A 87 -3.64 -21.87 3.30
C ASP A 87 -2.43 -20.96 3.60
N GLY A 88 -2.54 -19.66 3.26
CA GLY A 88 -1.47 -18.67 3.46
C GLY A 88 -0.44 -18.63 2.32
N VAL A 89 -0.62 -19.41 1.26
CA VAL A 89 0.28 -19.52 0.11
C VAL A 89 -0.42 -19.05 -1.16
N CYS A 90 0.18 -18.09 -1.87
CA CYS A 90 -0.34 -17.62 -3.15
C CYS A 90 0.02 -18.58 -4.30
N ASP A 91 -0.98 -19.05 -5.05
CA ASP A 91 -0.80 -19.92 -6.23
C ASP A 91 -0.81 -19.16 -7.58
N ASP A 92 -1.02 -17.85 -7.56
CA ASP A 92 -1.08 -16.98 -8.74
C ASP A 92 0.30 -16.79 -9.39
N THR A 93 0.28 -16.35 -10.65
CA THR A 93 1.48 -16.07 -11.45
C THR A 93 1.56 -14.60 -11.85
N ILE A 94 2.76 -14.14 -12.21
CA ILE A 94 2.96 -12.78 -12.71
C ILE A 94 3.15 -12.79 -14.23
N ASP A 95 2.74 -11.71 -14.89
CA ASP A 95 3.13 -11.46 -16.28
C ASP A 95 4.64 -11.21 -16.37
N THR A 96 5.41 -12.12 -16.97
CA THR A 96 6.87 -11.99 -17.09
C THR A 96 7.32 -11.26 -18.35
N SER A 97 6.41 -10.82 -19.24
CA SER A 97 6.76 -10.21 -20.53
C SER A 97 7.63 -8.95 -20.41
N TYR A 98 7.46 -8.17 -19.34
CA TYR A 98 8.24 -6.97 -19.04
C TYR A 98 9.20 -7.14 -17.85
N ARG A 99 9.35 -8.37 -17.38
CA ARG A 99 10.25 -8.77 -16.29
C ARG A 99 10.77 -10.20 -16.49
N PRO A 100 11.54 -10.45 -17.56
CA PRO A 100 11.85 -11.81 -18.01
C PRO A 100 12.73 -12.60 -17.04
N THR A 101 13.45 -11.92 -16.15
CA THR A 101 14.31 -12.55 -15.13
C THR A 101 13.63 -12.69 -13.77
N ALA A 102 12.36 -12.29 -13.64
CA ALA A 102 11.60 -12.48 -12.40
C ALA A 102 11.10 -13.93 -12.29
N PRO A 103 10.98 -14.48 -11.07
CA PRO A 103 10.26 -15.73 -10.86
C PRO A 103 8.81 -15.60 -11.36
N SER A 104 8.28 -16.64 -12.01
CA SER A 104 6.91 -16.64 -12.52
C SER A 104 5.87 -16.72 -11.39
N SER A 105 6.23 -17.31 -10.26
CA SER A 105 5.40 -17.36 -9.06
C SER A 105 5.21 -15.97 -8.46
N LYS A 106 3.96 -15.55 -8.28
CA LYS A 106 3.64 -14.28 -7.64
C LYS A 106 4.09 -14.24 -6.19
N ARG A 107 4.03 -15.37 -5.49
CA ARG A 107 4.56 -15.50 -4.13
C ARG A 107 6.05 -15.18 -4.09
N GLU A 108 6.84 -15.85 -4.92
CA GLU A 108 8.29 -15.70 -4.93
C GLU A 108 8.69 -14.28 -5.34
N TRP A 109 8.01 -13.73 -6.35
CA TRP A 109 8.22 -12.35 -6.79
C TRP A 109 7.91 -11.33 -5.69
N ASN A 110 6.74 -11.45 -5.06
CA ASN A 110 6.31 -10.55 -4.02
C ASN A 110 7.24 -10.62 -2.79
N LEU A 111 7.64 -11.83 -2.38
CA LEU A 111 8.60 -12.02 -1.30
C LEU A 111 9.95 -11.38 -1.63
N LEU A 112 10.44 -11.53 -2.87
CA LEU A 112 11.70 -10.93 -3.30
C LEU A 112 11.70 -9.41 -3.17
N ILE A 113 10.63 -8.74 -3.64
CA ILE A 113 10.52 -7.28 -3.52
C ILE A 113 10.25 -6.82 -2.09
N ASP A 114 9.49 -7.58 -1.29
CA ASP A 114 9.25 -7.31 0.12
C ASP A 114 10.56 -7.32 0.91
N LEU A 115 11.40 -8.34 0.71
CA LEU A 115 12.69 -8.45 1.39
C LEU A 115 13.63 -7.30 1.02
N ARG A 116 13.65 -6.88 -0.26
CA ARG A 116 14.44 -5.72 -0.70
C ARG A 116 13.95 -4.42 -0.07
N TRP A 117 12.63 -4.24 0.05
CA TRP A 117 12.07 -3.08 0.75
C TRP A 117 12.39 -3.11 2.24
N CYS A 118 12.26 -4.26 2.88
CA CYS A 118 12.64 -4.46 4.27
C CYS A 118 14.10 -4.09 4.52
N GLU A 119 15.03 -4.62 3.72
CA GLU A 119 16.44 -4.26 3.80
C GLU A 119 16.65 -2.74 3.64
N ARG A 120 16.02 -2.15 2.62
CA ARG A 120 16.18 -0.72 2.32
C ARG A 120 15.65 0.20 3.42
N LEU A 121 14.51 -0.18 4.02
CA LEU A 121 13.79 0.62 5.01
C LEU A 121 14.17 0.26 6.45
N GLN A 122 15.10 -0.68 6.62
CA GLN A 122 15.51 -1.23 7.91
C GLN A 122 14.29 -1.76 8.69
N LEU A 123 13.50 -2.57 8.01
CA LEU A 123 12.32 -3.26 8.54
C LEU A 123 12.53 -4.78 8.53
N LYS A 124 11.81 -5.47 9.40
CA LYS A 124 11.77 -6.93 9.52
C LYS A 124 10.32 -7.38 9.71
N GLN A 125 10.06 -8.66 9.41
CA GLN A 125 8.79 -9.31 9.77
C GLN A 125 8.44 -9.03 11.24
N GLY A 126 7.19 -8.63 11.49
CA GLY A 126 6.70 -8.33 12.84
C GLY A 126 7.08 -6.95 13.38
N ASP A 127 7.90 -6.17 12.66
CA ASP A 127 8.14 -4.78 13.04
C ASP A 127 6.83 -3.99 12.98
N ARG A 128 6.64 -3.09 13.94
CA ARG A 128 5.46 -2.25 14.05
C ARG A 128 5.82 -0.78 13.85
N LEU A 129 5.01 -0.10 13.07
CA LEU A 129 5.14 1.32 12.78
C LEU A 129 3.80 1.86 12.26
N THR A 130 3.55 3.14 12.46
CA THR A 130 2.40 3.80 11.85
C THR A 130 2.58 3.92 10.33
N ALA A 131 1.49 4.04 9.59
CA ALA A 131 1.55 4.34 8.16
C ALA A 131 2.32 5.64 7.87
N ARG A 132 2.23 6.64 8.76
CA ARG A 132 3.02 7.88 8.71
C ARG A 132 4.52 7.61 8.86
N GLU A 133 4.94 6.83 9.85
CA GLU A 133 6.35 6.45 10.03
C GLU A 133 6.88 5.66 8.83
N PHE A 134 6.05 4.80 8.23
CA PHE A 134 6.41 4.10 7.00
C PHE A 134 6.66 5.12 5.87
N LEU A 135 5.73 6.06 5.64
CA LEU A 135 5.89 7.13 4.63
C LEU A 135 7.18 7.95 4.83
N GLU A 136 7.51 8.30 6.07
CA GLU A 136 8.74 9.05 6.38
C GLU A 136 10.02 8.27 6.02
N ARG A 137 10.05 6.96 6.32
CA ARG A 137 11.16 6.11 5.88
C ARG A 137 11.22 6.00 4.36
N LEU A 138 10.06 5.89 3.71
CA LEU A 138 9.93 5.73 2.27
C LEU A 138 10.38 6.97 1.49
N LYS A 139 10.08 8.17 1.99
CA LYS A 139 10.56 9.45 1.46
C LYS A 139 12.08 9.50 1.30
N SER A 140 12.82 8.88 2.21
CA SER A 140 14.28 8.80 2.12
C SER A 140 14.77 7.69 1.18
N ALA A 141 13.92 6.72 0.86
CA ALA A 141 14.29 5.50 0.15
C ALA A 141 13.79 5.44 -1.30
N GLU A 142 12.83 6.29 -1.68
CA GLU A 142 12.17 6.25 -3.01
C GLU A 142 13.15 6.28 -4.19
N ARG A 143 14.29 6.97 -4.03
CA ARG A 143 15.35 7.08 -5.07
C ARG A 143 15.97 5.73 -5.45
N TYR A 144 15.72 4.69 -4.66
CA TYR A 144 16.28 3.36 -4.84
C TYR A 144 15.32 2.34 -5.44
N ILE A 145 14.18 2.80 -5.97
CA ILE A 145 13.18 1.94 -6.57
C ILE A 145 13.76 1.02 -7.67
N HIS A 146 14.78 1.47 -8.41
CA HIS A 146 15.49 0.65 -9.39
C HIS A 146 16.23 -0.55 -8.78
N ASP A 147 16.76 -0.41 -7.56
CA ASP A 147 17.41 -1.51 -6.84
C ASP A 147 16.41 -2.52 -6.30
N ILE A 148 15.14 -2.11 -6.15
CA ILE A 148 14.05 -2.97 -5.68
C ILE A 148 13.47 -3.78 -6.84
N TYR A 149 13.21 -3.14 -7.98
CA TYR A 149 12.58 -3.75 -9.16
C TYR A 149 13.59 -4.01 -10.28
N ARG A 150 14.68 -4.73 -9.97
CA ARG A 150 15.82 -4.98 -10.89
C ARG A 150 15.40 -5.71 -12.17
N GLU A 151 14.38 -6.54 -12.05
CA GLU A 151 13.84 -7.37 -13.12
C GLU A 151 12.90 -6.58 -14.03
N VAL A 152 12.40 -5.42 -13.62
CA VAL A 152 11.42 -4.63 -14.37
C VAL A 152 12.12 -3.64 -15.30
N GLN A 153 11.72 -3.63 -16.57
CA GLN A 153 12.30 -2.74 -17.59
C GLN A 153 12.01 -1.24 -17.32
N GLY A 154 12.99 -0.40 -17.69
CA GLY A 154 13.21 0.96 -17.18
C GLY A 154 12.01 1.91 -17.10
N GLU A 155 11.20 2.06 -18.15
CA GLU A 155 10.08 3.03 -18.16
C GLU A 155 9.02 2.73 -17.11
N ARG A 156 8.73 1.45 -16.86
CA ARG A 156 7.74 1.05 -15.84
C ARG A 156 8.20 1.41 -14.44
N THR A 157 9.48 1.21 -14.16
CA THR A 157 10.09 1.58 -12.88
C THR A 157 10.14 3.10 -12.70
N ARG A 158 10.39 3.86 -13.78
CA ARG A 158 10.31 5.33 -13.76
C ARG A 158 8.91 5.83 -13.45
N HIS A 159 7.89 5.33 -14.13
CA HIS A 159 6.49 5.69 -13.84
C HIS A 159 6.11 5.38 -12.39
N ARG A 160 6.52 4.19 -11.90
CA ARG A 160 6.30 3.82 -10.50
C ARG A 160 7.01 4.79 -9.55
N SER A 161 8.23 5.22 -9.86
CA SER A 161 8.97 6.21 -9.08
C SER A 161 8.23 7.55 -9.00
N THR A 162 7.76 8.06 -10.15
CA THR A 162 7.01 9.32 -10.24
C THR A 162 5.71 9.25 -9.43
N HIS A 163 4.96 8.17 -9.57
CA HIS A 163 3.74 7.96 -8.80
C HIS A 163 4.03 7.81 -7.31
N LEU A 164 5.08 7.09 -6.93
CA LEU A 164 5.46 6.95 -5.52
C LEU A 164 5.78 8.31 -4.87
N GLN A 165 6.57 9.14 -5.56
CA GLN A 165 6.90 10.51 -5.15
C GLN A 165 5.66 11.38 -4.97
N ALA A 166 4.77 11.38 -5.96
CA ALA A 166 3.53 12.12 -5.90
C ALA A 166 2.62 11.64 -4.74
N GLY A 167 2.60 10.33 -4.50
CA GLY A 167 1.83 9.71 -3.42
C GLY A 167 2.34 10.12 -2.04
N ILE A 168 3.65 10.06 -1.82
CA ILE A 168 4.28 10.51 -0.57
C ILE A 168 3.97 11.98 -0.32
N LYS A 169 4.12 12.85 -1.32
CA LYS A 169 3.80 14.28 -1.20
C LYS A 169 2.33 14.52 -0.85
N THR A 170 1.43 13.69 -1.39
CA THR A 170 -0.02 13.81 -1.14
C THR A 170 -0.39 13.37 0.27
N LEU A 171 0.16 12.25 0.74
CA LEU A 171 -0.17 11.67 2.05
C LEU A 171 0.60 12.31 3.20
N LEU A 172 1.78 12.86 2.93
CA LEU A 172 2.66 13.47 3.91
C LEU A 172 2.98 14.93 3.50
N PRO A 173 1.98 15.83 3.49
CA PRO A 173 2.19 17.21 3.10
C PRO A 173 3.12 17.90 4.10
N PRO A 174 3.95 18.87 3.66
CA PRO A 174 4.71 19.69 4.57
C PRO A 174 3.76 20.41 5.54
N PRO A 175 4.18 20.68 6.78
CA PRO A 175 3.37 21.48 7.69
C PRO A 175 3.03 22.81 7.02
N PRO A 176 1.82 23.36 7.22
CA PRO A 176 1.46 24.64 6.65
C PRO A 176 2.48 25.70 7.08
N PHE A 177 2.94 26.49 6.11
CA PHE A 177 3.85 27.63 6.35
C PHE A 177 3.23 28.51 7.45
N GLY A 178 3.91 28.62 8.60
CA GLY A 178 3.48 29.46 9.72
C GLY A 178 3.32 28.76 11.08
N SER A 179 3.51 27.43 11.18
CA SER A 179 3.57 26.74 12.48
C SER A 179 4.93 26.89 13.17
N SER A 180 5.41 28.13 13.29
CA SER A 180 6.43 28.45 14.28
C SER A 180 5.74 28.35 15.65
N LEU A 181 6.08 27.35 16.45
CA LEU A 181 5.79 27.38 17.88
C LEU A 181 6.37 28.70 18.41
N GLN A 182 5.51 29.66 18.72
CA GLN A 182 5.90 30.82 19.50
C GLN A 182 6.32 30.28 20.87
N SER A 183 7.62 30.12 21.06
CA SER A 183 8.22 29.97 22.38
C SER A 183 7.92 31.27 23.13
N GLY A 184 6.87 31.25 23.94
CA GLY A 184 6.54 32.31 24.88
C GLY A 184 7.65 32.40 25.92
N PHE A 185 8.61 33.30 25.69
CA PHE A 185 9.34 33.94 26.75
C PHE A 185 8.70 35.32 26.95
N SER A 186 7.94 35.44 28.03
CA SER A 186 7.57 36.72 28.63
C SER A 186 8.61 37.08 29.71
N PRO A 187 8.80 38.38 29.98
CA PRO A 187 10.08 39.00 30.35
C PRO A 187 10.60 38.67 31.75
#